data_AF-A0A7V3KYW0-F1
#
_entry.id   AF-A0A7V3KYW0-F1
#
_cell.length_a   1.000
_cell.length_b   1.000
_cell.length_c   1.000
_cell.angle_alpha   90.00
_cell.angle_beta   90.00
_cell.angle_gamma   90.00
#
_symmetry.space_group_name_H-M   'P 1'
#
loop_
_entity.id
_entity.type
_entity.pdbx_description
1 polymer ?
#
loop_
_entity_poly.entity_id
_entity_poly.type
_entity_poly.pdbx_seq_one_letter_code
_entity_poly.pdbx_strand_id
1 'polypeptide(L)'
;MAKVEAKEASLTGSLKDFGLAELLQILGQQQKTGILTIQGEKQEAVQILFDKGFIVGTLFPGEKGPETSLAKRLINGGLLSPDNWKKAYEQHQEELISIEQVLLKNELIRREDLSAVLRLLIFETIYNLFKWPRGKFHFTAQEVYFDPTLIEPFNTEYLLLDILRMIDEWPLLVKRLPSFDIIFQKVNPLATLDVLVGTPWEKRRSFQMEVIYELVNGVRTINEIIDQSFIGEFDTCKNLVDLMDAGLIEPIATSAREKKKRPLWGGYLPKGIVYLLCLGWILFLINQVITNRSLSFPANPAEEKMKEMTQTYIAAINKDRITRAREVFVLEEDRLPQDITELVKKRLLPPR
;
A
#
# COMPACT_ATOMS: atom_id res chain seq x y z
N MET A 1 -28.90 34.82 -10.58
CA MET A 1 -27.46 35.10 -10.39
C MET A 1 -26.72 33.78 -10.54
N ALA A 2 -26.05 33.61 -11.68
CA ALA A 2 -25.31 32.39 -11.98
C ALA A 2 -24.07 32.33 -11.08
N LYS A 3 -23.95 31.26 -10.29
CA LYS A 3 -22.76 30.94 -9.53
C LYS A 3 -21.71 30.50 -10.56
N VAL A 4 -20.80 31.41 -10.89
CA VAL A 4 -19.63 31.09 -11.71
C VAL A 4 -18.78 30.12 -10.88
N GLU A 5 -18.86 28.83 -11.18
CA GLU A 5 -17.85 27.87 -10.76
C GLU A 5 -16.54 28.32 -11.41
N ALA A 6 -15.64 28.88 -10.60
CA ALA A 6 -14.27 29.08 -11.01
C ALA A 6 -13.71 27.72 -11.38
N LYS A 7 -13.51 27.48 -12.68
CA LYS A 7 -12.85 26.30 -13.19
C LYS A 7 -11.37 26.44 -12.82
N GLU A 8 -11.03 26.07 -11.59
CA GLU A 8 -9.65 26.06 -11.12
C GLU A 8 -8.82 25.21 -12.08
N ALA A 9 -7.70 25.77 -12.53
CA ALA A 9 -6.80 25.14 -13.47
C ALA A 9 -6.29 23.82 -12.86
N SER A 10 -6.84 22.71 -13.33
CA SER A 10 -6.47 21.37 -12.90
C SER A 10 -5.68 20.68 -14.01
N LEU A 11 -4.52 20.15 -13.64
CA LEU A 11 -3.71 19.33 -14.53
C LEU A 11 -4.05 17.86 -14.24
N THR A 12 -4.36 17.08 -15.27
CA THR A 12 -4.64 15.65 -15.14
C THR A 12 -3.91 14.88 -16.23
N GLY A 13 -3.49 13.64 -15.92
CA GLY A 13 -2.81 12.82 -16.90
C GLY A 13 -2.39 11.47 -16.34
N SER A 14 -1.53 10.77 -17.10
CA SER A 14 -0.91 9.52 -16.68
C SER A 14 0.60 9.68 -16.52
N LEU A 15 1.16 9.05 -15.49
CA LEU A 15 2.60 8.95 -15.30
C LEU A 15 3.32 8.24 -16.45
N LYS A 16 2.59 7.43 -17.24
CA LYS A 16 3.17 6.78 -18.43
C LYS A 16 3.52 7.79 -19.53
N ASP A 17 2.71 8.85 -19.67
CA ASP A 17 2.81 9.77 -20.80
C ASP A 17 3.71 10.98 -20.48
N PHE A 18 3.75 11.38 -19.21
CA PHE A 18 4.47 12.59 -18.75
C PHE A 18 5.65 12.27 -17.82
N GLY A 19 5.70 11.08 -17.22
CA GLY A 19 6.68 10.77 -16.17
C GLY A 19 6.48 11.60 -14.89
N LEU A 20 7.03 11.10 -13.78
CA LEU A 20 6.97 11.82 -12.50
C LEU A 20 7.97 13.00 -12.46
N ALA A 21 9.16 12.82 -13.02
CA ALA A 21 10.22 13.84 -13.03
C ALA A 21 9.76 15.15 -13.70
N GLU A 22 9.19 15.05 -14.91
CA GLU A 22 8.71 16.20 -15.68
C GLU A 22 7.59 16.94 -14.93
N LEU A 23 6.70 16.18 -14.29
CA LEU A 23 5.61 16.72 -13.48
C LEU A 23 6.13 17.55 -12.31
N LEU A 24 7.02 16.98 -11.50
CA LEU A 24 7.63 17.69 -10.38
C LEU A 24 8.41 18.92 -10.85
N GLN A 25 9.18 18.78 -11.94
CA GLN A 25 9.95 19.87 -12.53
C GLN A 25 9.06 21.05 -12.95
N ILE A 26 7.97 20.79 -13.66
CA ILE A 26 7.06 21.85 -14.13
C ILE A 26 6.36 22.54 -12.97
N LEU A 27 5.89 21.77 -11.97
CA LEU A 27 5.27 22.36 -10.78
C LEU A 27 6.26 23.22 -9.98
N GLY A 28 7.51 22.78 -9.88
CA GLY A 28 8.60 23.54 -9.26
C GLY A 28 8.93 24.84 -10.01
N GLN A 29 9.23 24.74 -11.30
CA GLN A 29 9.64 25.88 -12.13
C GLN A 29 8.55 26.94 -12.29
N GLN A 30 7.29 26.50 -12.40
CA GLN A 30 6.15 27.41 -12.47
C GLN A 30 5.68 27.92 -11.10
N GLN A 31 6.42 27.59 -10.03
CA GLN A 31 6.14 28.01 -8.65
C GLN A 31 4.68 27.74 -8.25
N LYS A 32 4.15 26.57 -8.61
CA LYS A 32 2.76 26.22 -8.31
C LYS A 32 2.57 25.99 -6.81
N THR A 33 1.44 26.44 -6.30
CA THR A 33 0.91 26.07 -4.97
C THR A 33 -0.33 25.21 -5.17
N GLY A 34 -0.41 24.09 -4.45
CA GLY A 34 -1.52 23.15 -4.59
C GLY A 34 -1.16 21.72 -4.18
N ILE A 35 -2.06 20.79 -4.48
CA ILE A 35 -1.91 19.38 -4.13
C ILE A 35 -1.80 18.55 -5.40
N LEU A 36 -0.69 17.84 -5.54
CA LEU A 36 -0.51 16.81 -6.55
C LEU A 36 -0.93 15.45 -5.99
N THR A 37 -2.04 14.90 -6.45
CA THR A 37 -2.48 13.54 -6.13
C THR A 37 -1.99 12.57 -7.19
N ILE A 38 -1.35 11.48 -6.75
CA ILE A 38 -0.88 10.39 -7.60
C ILE A 38 -1.57 9.11 -7.12
N GLN A 39 -2.23 8.42 -8.04
CA GLN A 39 -2.90 7.14 -7.81
C GLN A 39 -2.20 6.02 -8.59
N GLY A 40 -1.73 5.01 -7.86
CA GLY A 40 -1.05 3.84 -8.40
C GLY A 40 -2.04 2.80 -8.90
N GLU A 41 -1.53 1.74 -9.55
CA GLU A 41 -2.36 0.66 -10.10
C GLU A 41 -3.10 -0.13 -9.02
N LYS A 42 -2.53 -0.22 -7.81
CA LYS A 42 -3.09 -0.97 -6.66
C LYS A 42 -4.07 -0.14 -5.83
N GLN A 43 -4.61 0.95 -6.37
CA GLN A 43 -5.46 1.92 -5.68
C GLN A 43 -4.81 2.62 -4.48
N GLU A 44 -3.51 2.46 -4.31
CA GLU A 44 -2.70 3.32 -3.44
C GLU A 44 -2.70 4.75 -3.98
N ALA A 45 -2.85 5.72 -3.08
CA ALA A 45 -2.86 7.13 -3.41
C ALA A 45 -1.92 7.88 -2.48
N VAL A 46 -1.12 8.76 -3.07
CA VAL A 46 -0.20 9.66 -2.36
C VAL A 46 -0.48 11.07 -2.84
N GLN A 47 -0.46 12.02 -1.92
CA GLN A 47 -0.58 13.44 -2.21
C GLN A 47 0.72 14.14 -1.86
N ILE A 48 1.21 15.00 -2.75
CA ILE A 48 2.38 15.86 -2.54
C ILE A 48 1.88 17.29 -2.47
N LEU A 49 2.28 18.00 -1.42
CA LEU A 49 1.84 19.34 -1.11
C LEU A 49 2.90 20.32 -1.61
N PHE A 50 2.49 21.26 -2.44
CA PHE A 50 3.36 22.27 -3.03
C PHE A 50 3.00 23.66 -2.48
N ASP A 51 4.01 24.42 -2.10
CA ASP A 51 3.92 25.86 -1.87
C ASP A 51 5.00 26.59 -2.67
N LYS A 52 4.59 27.45 -3.60
CA LYS A 52 5.46 28.26 -4.48
C LYS A 52 6.54 27.42 -5.18
N GLY A 53 6.18 26.20 -5.60
CA GLY A 53 7.08 25.27 -6.27
C GLY A 53 7.98 24.45 -5.33
N PHE A 54 7.92 24.66 -4.02
CA PHE A 54 8.60 23.84 -3.03
C PHE A 54 7.67 22.74 -2.52
N ILE A 55 8.24 21.60 -2.14
CA ILE A 55 7.48 20.51 -1.53
C ILE A 55 7.48 20.67 -0.02
N VAL A 56 6.29 20.76 0.57
CA VAL A 56 6.07 21.05 1.98
C VAL A 56 5.38 19.92 2.74
N GLY A 57 5.10 18.80 2.07
CA GLY A 57 4.46 17.68 2.73
C GLY A 57 4.02 16.56 1.80
N THR A 58 3.71 15.43 2.42
CA THR A 58 3.08 14.29 1.77
C THR A 58 1.93 13.77 2.63
N LEU A 59 0.82 13.41 2.00
CA LEU A 59 -0.33 12.80 2.67
C LEU A 59 -0.69 11.46 2.02
N PHE A 60 -1.32 10.59 2.81
CA PHE A 60 -1.70 9.25 2.40
C PHE A 60 -3.22 9.05 2.58
N PRO A 61 -4.06 9.46 1.60
CA PRO A 61 -5.52 9.37 1.72
C PRO A 61 -6.07 7.96 2.00
N GLY A 62 -5.29 6.92 1.69
CA GLY A 62 -5.63 5.53 2.00
C GLY A 62 -5.45 5.13 3.47
N GLU A 63 -4.68 5.89 4.25
CA GLU A 63 -4.37 5.60 5.65
C GLU A 63 -5.44 6.21 6.57
N LYS A 64 -6.51 5.44 6.85
CA LYS A 64 -7.65 5.89 7.68
C LYS A 64 -7.60 5.45 9.14
N GLY A 65 -6.55 4.72 9.52
CA GLY A 65 -6.40 4.11 10.83
C GLY A 65 -5.13 4.57 11.56
N PRO A 66 -4.92 4.09 12.80
CA PRO A 66 -3.76 4.47 13.60
C PRO A 66 -2.43 3.97 13.02
N GLU A 67 -2.44 2.99 12.12
CA GLU A 67 -1.23 2.44 11.49
C GLU A 67 -0.77 3.27 10.28
N THR A 68 -0.49 4.56 10.51
CA THR A 68 -0.01 5.46 9.46
C THR A 68 1.47 5.26 9.16
N SER A 69 1.94 5.79 8.03
CA SER A 69 3.36 5.81 7.67
C SER A 69 4.20 6.58 8.70
N LEU A 70 3.67 7.67 9.28
CA LEU A 70 4.30 8.39 10.39
C LEU A 70 4.39 7.52 11.65
N ALA A 71 3.31 6.80 11.99
CA ALA A 71 3.29 5.88 13.13
C ALA A 71 4.40 4.84 13.05
N LYS A 72 4.48 4.16 11.90
CA LYS A 72 5.48 3.11 11.65
C LYS A 72 6.89 3.64 11.84
N ARG A 73 7.18 4.83 11.31
CA ARG A 73 8.51 5.44 11.39
C ARG A 73 8.89 5.84 12.81
N LEU A 74 7.96 6.46 13.56
CA LEU A 74 8.20 6.83 14.95
C LEU A 74 8.37 5.61 15.87
N ILE A 75 7.58 4.56 15.63
CA ILE A 75 7.60 3.34 16.44
C ILE A 75 8.83 2.48 16.13
N ASN A 76 9.07 2.17 14.85
CA ASN A 76 10.19 1.31 14.45
C ASN A 76 11.55 1.96 14.75
N GLY A 77 11.63 3.29 14.60
CA GLY A 77 12.82 4.06 14.96
C GLY A 77 12.98 4.28 16.47
N GLY A 78 12.06 3.79 17.30
CA GLY A 78 12.16 3.82 18.77
C GLY A 78 11.95 5.19 19.40
N LEU A 79 11.48 6.19 18.64
CA LEU A 79 11.18 7.53 19.15
C LEU A 79 9.88 7.58 19.94
N LEU A 80 8.96 6.65 19.66
CA LEU A 80 7.66 6.62 20.32
C LEU A 80 7.20 5.18 20.57
N SER A 81 6.58 4.92 21.72
CA SER A 81 5.96 3.62 21.97
C SER A 81 4.63 3.48 21.23
N PRO A 82 4.20 2.25 20.86
CA PRO A 82 2.89 2.02 20.26
C PRO A 82 1.73 2.55 21.12
N ASP A 83 1.85 2.44 22.45
CA ASP A 83 0.83 2.93 23.39
C ASP A 83 0.75 4.46 23.41
N ASN A 84 1.89 5.16 23.37
CA ASN A 84 1.92 6.62 23.33
C ASN A 84 1.38 7.12 21.99
N TRP A 85 1.72 6.47 20.88
CA TRP A 85 1.14 6.77 19.57
C TRP A 85 -0.37 6.60 19.58
N LYS A 86 -0.89 5.48 20.13
CA LYS A 86 -2.32 5.23 20.20
C LYS A 86 -3.07 6.32 20.97
N LYS A 87 -2.55 6.73 22.13
CA LYS A 87 -3.14 7.81 22.94
C LYS A 87 -3.14 9.14 22.20
N ALA A 88 -2.01 9.50 21.58
CA ALA A 88 -1.92 10.70 20.77
C ALA A 88 -2.89 10.65 19.59
N TYR A 89 -3.06 9.46 18.99
CA TYR A 89 -3.94 9.27 17.85
C TYR A 89 -5.42 9.45 18.24
N GLU A 90 -5.84 8.86 19.36
CA GLU A 90 -7.20 9.04 19.90
C GLU A 90 -7.49 10.51 20.21
N GLN A 91 -6.57 11.19 20.89
CA GLN A 91 -6.72 12.61 21.21
C GLN A 91 -6.79 13.51 19.96
N HIS A 92 -6.00 13.23 18.92
CA HIS A 92 -6.03 14.03 17.69
C HIS A 92 -7.40 13.95 16.99
N GLN A 93 -8.04 12.77 17.04
CA GLN A 93 -9.37 12.55 16.47
C GLN A 93 -10.47 13.25 17.28
N GLU A 94 -10.36 13.22 18.61
CA GLU A 94 -11.32 13.87 19.52
C GLU A 94 -11.24 15.41 19.47
N GLU A 95 -10.02 15.97 19.49
CA GLU A 95 -9.79 17.42 19.49
C GLU A 95 -9.80 18.03 18.07
N LEU A 96 -9.82 17.21 17.01
CA LEU A 96 -9.75 17.64 15.60
C LEU A 96 -8.53 18.53 15.29
N ILE A 97 -7.40 18.21 15.92
CA ILE A 97 -6.11 18.87 15.71
C ILE A 97 -5.11 17.95 15.01
N SER A 98 -4.02 18.54 14.51
CA SER A 98 -2.95 17.80 13.84
C SER A 98 -2.26 16.87 14.83
N ILE A 99 -1.95 15.64 14.38
CA ILE A 99 -1.27 14.64 15.21
C ILE A 99 0.12 15.12 15.65
N GLU A 100 0.81 15.86 14.79
CA GLU A 100 2.10 16.51 15.06
C GLU A 100 1.98 17.46 16.26
N GLN A 101 0.93 18.27 16.30
CA GLN A 101 0.69 19.19 17.43
C GLN A 101 0.40 18.44 18.73
N VAL A 102 -0.38 17.36 18.69
CA VAL A 102 -0.65 16.52 19.87
C VAL A 102 0.64 15.93 20.43
N LEU A 103 1.50 15.40 19.55
CA LEU A 103 2.77 14.80 19.94
C LEU A 103 3.69 15.81 20.64
N LEU A 104 3.73 17.05 20.15
CA LEU A 104 4.54 18.13 20.73
C LEU A 104 3.94 18.69 22.02
N LYS A 105 2.63 18.94 22.04
CA LYS A 105 1.90 19.49 23.20
C LYS A 105 1.99 18.56 24.41
N ASN A 106 1.96 17.25 24.17
CA ASN A 106 2.08 16.24 25.20
C ASN A 106 3.55 15.86 25.51
N GLU A 107 4.52 16.56 24.91
CA GLU A 107 5.96 16.31 25.08
C GLU A 107 6.38 14.86 24.78
N LEU A 108 5.64 14.18 23.90
CA LEU A 108 5.90 12.78 23.54
C LEU A 108 7.10 12.64 22.60
N ILE A 109 7.43 13.72 21.89
CA ILE A 109 8.58 13.82 20.99
C ILE A 109 9.10 15.26 20.99
N ARG A 110 10.42 15.42 20.80
CA ARG A 110 11.02 16.74 20.60
C ARG A 110 10.69 17.27 19.21
N ARG A 111 10.67 18.59 19.09
CA ARG A 111 10.37 19.27 17.82
C ARG A 111 11.37 18.92 16.73
N GLU A 112 12.65 18.90 17.08
CA GLU A 112 13.75 18.63 16.16
C GLU A 112 13.68 17.19 15.63
N ASP A 113 13.39 16.23 16.52
CA ASP A 113 13.22 14.82 16.18
C ASP A 113 12.02 14.63 15.23
N LEU A 114 10.88 15.27 15.53
CA LEU A 114 9.69 15.19 14.67
C LEU A 114 9.91 15.85 13.30
N SER A 115 10.58 17.01 13.27
CA SER A 115 10.93 17.70 12.02
C SER A 115 11.82 16.83 11.13
N ALA A 116 12.85 16.19 11.70
CA ALA A 116 13.71 15.27 10.96
C ALA A 116 12.94 14.06 10.40
N VAL A 117 12.04 13.49 11.20
CA VAL A 117 11.19 12.36 10.77
C VAL A 117 10.27 12.75 9.62
N LEU A 118 9.61 13.91 9.71
CA LEU A 118 8.71 14.39 8.66
C LEU A 118 9.47 14.68 7.37
N ARG A 119 10.65 15.31 7.47
CA ARG A 119 11.53 15.56 6.33
C ARG A 119 11.91 14.25 5.63
N LEU A 120 12.32 13.24 6.40
CA LEU A 120 12.68 11.93 5.87
C LEU A 120 11.48 11.21 5.24
N LEU A 121 10.30 11.30 5.87
CA LEU A 121 9.07 10.72 5.34
C LEU A 121 8.70 11.33 3.98
N ILE A 122 8.78 12.67 3.83
CA ILE A 122 8.53 13.36 2.55
C ILE A 122 9.50 12.84 1.49
N PHE A 123 10.80 12.86 1.79
CA PHE A 123 11.85 12.43 0.87
C PHE A 123 11.64 10.99 0.38
N GLU A 124 11.47 10.05 1.30
CA GLU A 124 11.29 8.65 0.96
C GLU A 124 9.98 8.39 0.22
N THR A 125 8.92 9.11 0.56
CA THR A 125 7.64 8.99 -0.14
C THR A 125 7.81 9.36 -1.60
N ILE A 126 8.50 10.46 -1.88
CA ILE A 126 8.77 10.91 -3.26
C ILE A 126 9.70 9.92 -3.95
N TYR A 127 10.79 9.49 -3.31
CA TYR A 127 11.68 8.45 -3.84
C TYR A 127 10.91 7.16 -4.19
N ASN A 128 10.00 6.71 -3.33
CA ASN A 128 9.19 5.51 -3.57
C ASN A 128 8.19 5.69 -4.72
N LEU A 129 7.70 6.91 -4.97
CA LEU A 129 6.84 7.19 -6.12
C LEU A 129 7.58 7.01 -7.46
N PHE A 130 8.90 7.21 -7.51
CA PHE A 130 9.68 6.90 -8.73
C PHE A 130 9.75 5.40 -9.03
N LYS A 131 9.47 4.54 -8.04
CA LYS A 131 9.35 3.09 -8.24
C LYS A 131 8.01 2.72 -8.90
N TRP A 132 7.07 3.68 -9.09
CA TRP A 132 5.78 3.43 -9.73
C TRP A 132 5.90 3.59 -11.25
N PRO A 133 5.86 2.50 -12.04
CA PRO A 133 6.03 2.58 -13.50
C PRO A 133 4.85 3.23 -14.20
N ARG A 134 3.67 3.25 -13.55
CA ARG A 134 2.40 3.75 -14.09
C ARG A 134 1.53 4.28 -12.95
N GLY A 135 0.64 5.19 -13.32
CA GLY A 135 -0.33 5.78 -12.40
C GLY A 135 -1.11 6.89 -13.09
N LYS A 136 -2.16 7.35 -12.42
CA LYS A 136 -2.88 8.58 -12.79
C LYS A 136 -2.48 9.69 -11.84
N PHE A 137 -2.42 10.91 -12.36
CA PHE A 137 -2.16 12.06 -11.52
C PHE A 137 -3.22 13.15 -11.73
N HIS A 138 -3.42 13.94 -10.69
CA HIS A 138 -4.28 15.11 -10.70
C HIS A 138 -3.67 16.18 -9.80
N PHE A 139 -3.46 17.37 -10.35
CA PHE A 139 -3.05 18.54 -9.59
C PHE A 139 -4.23 19.49 -9.41
N THR A 140 -4.46 19.89 -8.17
CA THR A 140 -5.45 20.90 -7.78
C THR A 140 -4.72 22.12 -7.25
N ALA A 141 -4.86 23.25 -7.93
CA ALA A 141 -4.32 24.53 -7.47
C ALA A 141 -5.19 25.05 -6.32
N GLN A 142 -4.66 25.03 -5.10
CA GLN A 142 -5.37 25.45 -3.89
C GLN A 142 -4.36 25.89 -2.83
N GLU A 143 -4.83 26.60 -1.80
CA GLU A 143 -4.00 26.90 -0.64
C GLU A 143 -3.62 25.61 0.10
N VAL A 144 -2.39 25.61 0.62
CA VAL A 144 -1.79 24.53 1.38
C VAL A 144 -1.35 25.09 2.73
N TYR A 145 -1.71 24.40 3.80
CA TYR A 145 -1.34 24.76 5.16
C TYR A 145 -0.31 23.77 5.70
N PHE A 146 0.78 24.29 6.25
CA PHE A 146 1.82 23.53 6.94
C PHE A 146 2.41 24.39 8.06
N ASP A 147 3.04 23.76 9.05
CA ASP A 147 3.75 24.47 10.11
C ASP A 147 5.21 24.73 9.66
N PRO A 148 5.60 25.99 9.36
CA PRO A 148 6.95 26.32 8.91
C PRO A 148 8.01 26.14 10.01
N THR A 149 7.59 25.94 11.27
CA THR A 149 8.50 25.63 12.39
C THR A 149 8.77 24.13 12.52
N LEU A 150 8.03 23.29 11.79
CA LEU A 150 8.21 21.83 11.74
C LEU A 150 8.73 21.35 10.40
N ILE A 151 8.33 22.00 9.32
CA ILE A 151 8.69 21.59 7.96
C ILE A 151 9.63 22.61 7.34
N GLU A 152 10.80 22.12 6.95
CA GLU A 152 11.69 22.82 6.02
C GLU A 152 11.31 22.40 4.58
N PRO A 153 10.87 23.33 3.72
CA PRO A 153 10.46 23.00 2.36
C PRO A 153 11.60 22.44 1.51
N PHE A 154 11.32 21.40 0.74
CA PHE A 154 12.27 20.89 -0.25
C PHE A 154 12.24 21.72 -1.52
N ASN A 155 13.43 22.13 -1.99
CA ASN A 155 13.57 22.59 -3.36
C ASN A 155 13.35 21.40 -4.30
N THR A 156 12.33 21.51 -5.15
CA THR A 156 11.89 20.40 -6.02
C THR A 156 12.96 19.98 -7.03
N GLU A 157 13.75 20.91 -7.56
CA GLU A 157 14.81 20.60 -8.54
C GLU A 157 15.99 19.86 -7.88
N TYR A 158 16.44 20.32 -6.71
CA TYR A 158 17.51 19.67 -5.98
C TYR A 158 17.11 18.26 -5.52
N LEU A 159 15.89 18.12 -5.00
CA LEU A 159 15.35 16.82 -4.62
C LEU A 159 15.30 15.86 -5.82
N LEU A 160 14.87 16.36 -6.99
CA LEU A 160 14.80 15.56 -8.20
C LEU A 160 16.19 15.07 -8.65
N LEU A 161 17.20 15.94 -8.62
CA LEU A 161 18.57 15.59 -8.96
C LEU A 161 19.12 14.50 -8.04
N ASP A 162 18.88 14.61 -6.73
CA ASP A 162 19.28 13.60 -5.76
C ASP A 162 18.60 12.25 -6.03
N ILE A 163 17.28 12.25 -6.23
CA ILE A 163 16.52 11.02 -6.48
C ILE A 163 16.94 10.35 -7.78
N LEU A 164 17.13 11.09 -8.87
CA LEU A 164 17.57 10.52 -10.15
C LEU A 164 18.96 9.89 -10.03
N ARG A 165 19.90 10.56 -9.36
CA ARG A 165 21.20 9.99 -9.02
C ARG A 165 21.07 8.69 -8.24
N MET A 166 20.17 8.65 -7.25
CA MET A 166 19.94 7.44 -6.45
C MET A 166 19.36 6.29 -7.28
N ILE A 167 18.42 6.57 -8.17
CA ILE A 167 17.83 5.56 -9.07
C ILE A 167 18.92 4.94 -9.97
N ASP A 168 19.83 5.77 -10.48
CA ASP A 168 20.93 5.31 -11.33
C ASP A 168 21.97 4.49 -10.54
N GLU A 169 22.26 4.87 -9.29
CA GLU A 169 23.20 4.17 -8.41
C GLU A 169 22.61 2.88 -7.80
N TRP A 170 21.28 2.78 -7.63
CA TRP A 170 20.60 1.69 -6.94
C TRP A 170 20.94 0.28 -7.46
N PRO A 171 20.99 0.01 -8.78
CA PRO A 171 21.34 -1.31 -9.31
C PRO A 171 22.73 -1.80 -8.90
N LEU A 172 23.66 -0.90 -8.57
CA LEU A 172 24.99 -1.27 -8.09
C LEU A 172 24.94 -1.73 -6.63
N LEU A 173 24.13 -1.06 -5.80
CA LEU A 173 23.92 -1.42 -4.39
C LEU A 173 23.21 -2.78 -4.26
N VAL A 174 22.14 -3.03 -5.02
CA VAL A 174 21.38 -4.29 -4.96
C VAL A 174 22.23 -5.51 -5.33
N LYS A 175 23.21 -5.35 -6.23
CA LYS A 175 24.17 -6.43 -6.56
C LYS A 175 25.05 -6.81 -5.37
N ARG A 176 25.39 -5.84 -4.52
CA ARG A 176 26.20 -6.04 -3.30
C ARG A 176 25.35 -6.49 -2.11
N LEU A 177 24.11 -6.02 -2.02
CA LEU A 177 23.17 -6.26 -0.93
C LEU A 177 21.87 -6.88 -1.49
N PRO A 178 21.87 -8.19 -1.78
CA PRO A 178 20.73 -8.86 -2.43
C PRO A 178 19.50 -9.04 -1.52
N SER A 179 19.65 -8.87 -0.21
CA SER A 179 18.55 -8.95 0.76
C SER A 179 18.76 -7.99 1.91
N PHE A 180 17.68 -7.39 2.41
CA PHE A 180 17.71 -6.55 3.60
C PHE A 180 17.63 -7.35 4.91
N ASP A 181 17.52 -8.67 4.83
CA ASP A 181 17.62 -9.57 6.00
C ASP A 181 19.08 -9.91 6.35
N ILE A 182 20.05 -9.43 5.58
CA ILE A 182 21.47 -9.59 5.88
C ILE A 182 21.79 -8.91 7.21
N ILE A 183 22.63 -9.55 8.00
CA ILE A 183 23.12 -9.04 9.27
C ILE A 183 24.62 -8.77 9.12
N PHE A 184 25.05 -7.58 9.51
CA PHE A 184 26.46 -7.20 9.54
C PHE A 184 27.00 -7.24 10.96
N GLN A 185 28.27 -7.61 11.09
CA GLN A 185 29.05 -7.44 12.33
C GLN A 185 30.27 -6.57 12.08
N LYS A 186 30.73 -5.85 13.10
CA LYS A 186 32.00 -5.14 13.08
C LYS A 186 33.14 -6.17 13.07
N VAL A 187 34.10 -6.01 12.16
CA VAL A 187 35.28 -6.89 12.07
C VAL A 187 36.11 -6.80 13.35
N ASN A 188 36.26 -5.59 13.90
CA ASN A 188 36.79 -5.37 15.24
C ASN A 188 35.74 -4.64 16.08
N PRO A 189 35.09 -5.31 17.07
CA PRO A 189 34.06 -4.71 17.90
C PRO A 189 34.52 -3.48 18.71
N LEU A 190 35.81 -3.35 18.97
CA LEU A 190 36.40 -2.24 19.72
C LEU A 190 36.96 -1.12 18.82
N ALA A 191 36.97 -1.31 17.51
CA ALA A 191 37.47 -0.30 16.59
C ALA A 191 36.45 0.83 16.41
N THR A 192 36.91 2.06 16.51
CA THR A 192 36.18 3.25 16.05
C THR A 192 36.51 3.51 14.57
N LEU A 193 35.78 4.42 13.94
CA LEU A 193 36.11 4.88 12.58
C LEU A 193 37.45 5.65 12.50
N ASP A 194 38.13 5.88 13.62
CA ASP A 194 39.45 6.52 13.64
C ASP A 194 40.54 5.65 13.00
N VAL A 195 40.28 4.35 12.83
CA VAL A 195 41.11 3.45 12.02
C VAL A 195 41.21 3.93 10.56
N LEU A 196 40.26 4.76 10.10
CA LEU A 196 40.28 5.35 8.75
C LEU A 196 41.14 6.62 8.64
N VAL A 197 41.65 7.19 9.74
CA VAL A 197 42.46 8.43 9.70
C VAL A 197 43.73 8.20 8.87
N GLY A 198 44.01 9.10 7.93
CA GLY A 198 45.15 8.98 7.01
C GLY A 198 44.91 8.00 5.84
N THR A 199 43.74 7.37 5.75
CA THR A 199 43.37 6.52 4.61
C THR A 199 42.60 7.31 3.54
N PRO A 200 42.49 6.81 2.30
CA PRO A 200 41.64 7.44 1.28
C PRO A 200 40.16 7.56 1.66
N TRP A 201 39.69 6.80 2.66
CA TRP A 201 38.32 6.82 3.16
C TRP A 201 38.03 7.97 4.12
N GLU A 202 39.05 8.59 4.72
CA GLU A 202 38.89 9.70 5.67
C GLU A 202 38.02 10.83 5.10
N LYS A 203 38.23 11.17 3.82
CA LYS A 203 37.48 12.24 3.13
C LYS A 203 36.01 11.90 2.87
N ARG A 204 35.63 10.61 2.94
CA ARG A 204 34.26 10.13 2.76
C ARG A 204 33.54 9.90 4.09
N ARG A 205 34.26 9.99 5.22
CA ARG A 205 33.66 9.87 6.55
C ARG A 205 32.60 10.96 6.72
N SER A 206 31.40 10.54 7.09
CA SER A 206 30.25 11.41 7.32
C SER A 206 29.60 11.05 8.65
N PHE A 207 28.82 11.97 9.20
CA PHE A 207 28.02 11.67 10.40
C PHE A 207 27.04 10.51 10.16
N GLN A 208 26.48 10.40 8.96
CA GLN A 208 25.62 9.28 8.58
C GLN A 208 26.35 7.93 8.67
N MET A 209 27.59 7.88 8.20
CA MET A 209 28.44 6.69 8.28
C MET A 209 28.72 6.29 9.74
N GLU A 210 28.98 7.26 10.61
CA GLU A 210 29.18 7.05 12.05
C GLU A 210 27.95 6.43 12.71
N VAL A 211 26.77 7.00 12.47
CA VAL A 211 25.50 6.47 13.00
C VAL A 211 25.28 5.03 12.53
N ILE A 212 25.48 4.74 11.25
CA ILE A 212 25.28 3.40 10.70
C ILE A 212 26.28 2.41 11.29
N TYR A 213 27.56 2.80 11.39
CA TYR A 213 28.59 1.96 12.00
C TYR A 213 28.26 1.61 13.45
N GLU A 214 27.73 2.56 14.24
CA GLU A 214 27.31 2.30 15.62
C GLU A 214 26.08 1.38 15.73
N LEU A 215 25.19 1.38 14.74
CA LEU A 215 24.03 0.48 14.72
C LEU A 215 24.40 -0.97 14.34
N VAL A 216 25.52 -1.18 13.63
CA VAL A 216 26.02 -2.50 13.26
C VAL A 216 26.52 -3.25 14.50
N ASN A 217 25.82 -4.33 14.86
CA ASN A 217 26.06 -5.06 16.12
C ASN A 217 26.03 -6.59 15.99
N GLY A 218 25.95 -7.14 14.78
CA GLY A 218 25.86 -8.58 14.56
C GLY A 218 24.48 -9.22 14.83
N VAL A 219 23.46 -8.41 15.11
CA VAL A 219 22.08 -8.88 15.37
C VAL A 219 21.08 -8.20 14.45
N ARG A 220 21.22 -6.89 14.25
CA ARG A 220 20.29 -6.10 13.44
C ARG A 220 20.42 -6.43 11.96
N THR A 221 19.28 -6.62 11.33
CA THR A 221 19.13 -6.68 9.87
C THR A 221 19.34 -5.29 9.25
N ILE A 222 19.59 -5.24 7.94
CA ILE A 222 19.66 -3.96 7.21
C ILE A 222 18.36 -3.16 7.40
N ASN A 223 17.19 -3.80 7.35
CA ASN A 223 15.90 -3.13 7.60
C ASN A 223 15.84 -2.45 8.97
N GLU A 224 16.28 -3.14 10.02
CA GLU A 224 16.30 -2.56 11.37
C GLU A 224 17.29 -1.39 11.49
N ILE A 225 18.41 -1.43 10.76
CA ILE A 225 19.35 -0.30 10.69
C ILE A 225 18.73 0.88 9.93
N ILE A 226 18.02 0.64 8.81
CA ILE A 226 17.29 1.69 8.07
C ILE A 226 16.28 2.38 9.01
N ASP A 227 15.47 1.59 9.72
CA ASP A 227 14.44 2.10 10.63
C ASP A 227 15.03 2.91 11.80
N GLN A 228 16.15 2.47 12.39
CA GLN A 228 16.75 3.11 13.56
C GLN A 228 17.71 4.26 13.25
N SER A 229 18.23 4.34 12.01
CA SER A 229 19.23 5.35 11.65
C SER A 229 18.63 6.70 11.25
N PHE A 230 17.37 6.74 10.81
CA PHE A 230 16.75 7.93 10.22
C PHE A 230 17.57 8.56 9.08
N ILE A 231 18.27 7.73 8.30
CA ILE A 231 19.08 8.17 7.13
C ILE A 231 18.37 7.88 5.81
N GLY A 232 17.58 6.80 5.75
CA GLY A 232 16.84 6.39 4.58
C GLY A 232 17.49 5.23 3.82
N GLU A 233 16.65 4.43 3.14
CA GLU A 233 17.02 3.14 2.52
C GLU A 233 18.32 3.21 1.70
N PHE A 234 18.39 4.16 0.77
CA PHE A 234 19.49 4.28 -0.17
C PHE A 234 20.81 4.63 0.52
N ASP A 235 20.82 5.70 1.31
CA ASP A 235 22.04 6.17 1.96
C ASP A 235 22.50 5.18 3.02
N THR A 236 21.58 4.50 3.71
CA THR A 236 21.94 3.39 4.60
C THR A 236 22.65 2.27 3.85
N CYS A 237 22.08 1.80 2.73
CA CYS A 237 22.70 0.75 1.91
C CYS A 237 24.06 1.17 1.37
N LYS A 238 24.20 2.42 0.89
CA LYS A 238 25.46 2.97 0.38
C LYS A 238 26.55 2.97 1.45
N ASN A 239 26.25 3.50 2.64
CA ASN A 239 27.18 3.52 3.75
C ASN A 239 27.56 2.10 4.23
N LEU A 240 26.63 1.14 4.23
CA LEU A 240 26.94 -0.26 4.56
C LEU A 240 27.91 -0.88 3.54
N VAL A 241 27.73 -0.61 2.24
CA VAL A 241 28.68 -1.06 1.21
C VAL A 241 30.04 -0.40 1.39
N ASP A 242 30.07 0.92 1.63
CA ASP A 242 31.30 1.67 1.86
C ASP A 242 32.09 1.14 3.08
N LEU A 243 31.39 0.87 4.20
CA LEU A 243 31.99 0.30 5.41
C LEU A 243 32.49 -1.14 5.18
N MET A 244 31.77 -1.94 4.38
CA MET A 244 32.17 -3.30 4.02
C MET A 244 33.41 -3.29 3.11
N ASP A 245 33.46 -2.40 2.12
CA ASP A 245 34.60 -2.25 1.21
C ASP A 245 35.84 -1.68 1.93
N ALA A 246 35.64 -0.90 3.00
CA ALA A 246 36.69 -0.48 3.93
C ALA A 246 37.16 -1.61 4.88
N GLY A 247 36.51 -2.78 4.87
CA GLY A 247 36.83 -3.91 5.74
C GLY A 247 36.49 -3.68 7.22
N LEU A 248 35.59 -2.74 7.52
CA LEU A 248 35.18 -2.41 8.88
C LEU A 248 34.01 -3.29 9.35
N ILE A 249 33.18 -3.73 8.41
CA ILE A 249 32.06 -4.63 8.67
C ILE A 249 32.09 -5.80 7.69
N GLU A 250 31.53 -6.92 8.12
CA GLU A 250 31.38 -8.11 7.28
C GLU A 250 29.99 -8.73 7.44
N PRO A 251 29.41 -9.30 6.37
CA PRO A 251 28.14 -9.99 6.47
C PRO A 251 28.33 -11.28 7.27
N ILE A 252 27.50 -11.49 8.29
CA ILE A 252 27.40 -12.81 8.91
C ILE A 252 26.65 -13.67 7.89
N ALA A 253 27.30 -14.74 7.42
CA ALA A 253 26.69 -15.71 6.53
C ALA A 253 25.31 -16.06 7.11
N THR A 254 24.27 -15.66 6.38
CA THR A 254 22.91 -16.02 6.74
C THR A 254 22.89 -17.54 6.58
N SER A 255 23.11 -18.28 7.67
CA SER A 255 22.32 -19.47 7.93
C SER A 255 20.93 -18.96 7.64
N ALA A 256 20.40 -19.31 6.46
CA ALA A 256 19.06 -18.98 6.02
C ALA A 256 18.25 -19.10 7.27
N ARG A 257 17.83 -17.95 7.85
CA ARG A 257 17.09 -17.93 9.10
C ARG A 257 16.02 -18.95 8.81
N GLU A 258 16.11 -20.12 9.44
CA GLU A 258 15.07 -21.14 9.37
C GLU A 258 13.86 -20.29 9.57
N LYS A 259 13.03 -20.13 8.52
CA LYS A 259 11.82 -19.32 8.61
C LYS A 259 11.26 -19.78 9.93
N LYS A 260 11.30 -18.92 10.95
CA LYS A 260 10.79 -19.26 12.26
C LYS A 260 9.34 -19.45 11.92
N LYS A 261 8.96 -20.70 11.64
CA LYS A 261 7.59 -21.15 11.58
C LYS A 261 7.14 -20.70 12.93
N ARG A 262 6.36 -19.62 12.96
CA ARG A 262 5.70 -19.15 14.18
C ARG A 262 5.29 -20.42 14.90
N PRO A 263 5.70 -20.67 16.16
CA PRO A 263 5.20 -21.83 16.84
C PRO A 263 3.68 -21.70 16.78
N LEU A 264 3.07 -22.55 15.96
CA LEU A 264 1.65 -22.77 15.98
C LEU A 264 1.42 -23.42 17.34
N TRP A 265 1.29 -22.61 18.38
CA TRP A 265 0.55 -22.98 19.57
C TRP A 265 -0.93 -23.04 19.21
N GLY A 266 -1.26 -23.89 18.24
CA GLY A 266 -2.47 -24.68 18.24
C GLY A 266 -1.99 -26.05 18.67
N GLY A 267 -2.21 -26.39 19.94
CA GLY A 267 -1.77 -27.65 20.51
C GLY A 267 -2.08 -28.82 19.58
N TYR A 268 -1.14 -29.76 19.49
CA TYR A 268 -1.42 -31.08 18.96
C TYR A 268 -2.51 -31.72 19.82
N LEU A 269 -3.78 -31.40 19.53
CA LEU A 269 -4.87 -32.30 19.83
C LEU A 269 -4.54 -33.56 19.02
N PRO A 270 -4.28 -34.72 19.64
CA PRO A 270 -4.10 -35.96 18.90
C PRO A 270 -5.27 -36.06 17.93
N LYS A 271 -5.00 -36.38 16.65
CA LYS A 271 -5.99 -36.31 15.56
C LYS A 271 -7.34 -36.93 15.93
N GLY A 272 -7.35 -37.94 16.81
CA GLY A 272 -8.56 -38.53 17.40
C GLY A 272 -9.51 -37.55 18.10
N ILE A 273 -9.01 -36.53 18.83
CA ILE A 273 -9.87 -35.54 19.51
C ILE A 273 -10.52 -34.60 18.48
N VAL A 274 -9.79 -34.22 17.42
CA VAL A 274 -10.39 -33.43 16.32
C VAL A 274 -11.49 -34.23 15.62
N TYR A 275 -11.27 -35.53 15.33
CA TYR A 275 -12.30 -36.39 14.76
C TYR A 275 -13.52 -36.54 15.69
N LEU A 276 -13.31 -36.68 17.00
CA LEU A 276 -14.41 -36.76 17.97
C LEU A 276 -15.20 -35.46 18.09
N LEU A 277 -14.52 -34.31 18.06
CA LEU A 277 -15.18 -33.00 18.07
C LEU A 277 -15.96 -32.76 16.78
N CYS A 278 -15.40 -33.11 15.61
CA CYS A 278 -16.11 -33.04 14.34
C CYS A 278 -17.32 -33.99 14.32
N LEU A 279 -17.18 -35.22 14.83
CA LEU A 279 -18.28 -36.18 14.94
C LEU A 279 -19.38 -35.65 15.86
N GLY A 280 -19.01 -35.07 17.01
CA GLY A 280 -19.94 -34.45 17.95
C GLY A 280 -20.68 -33.26 17.34
N TRP A 281 -19.98 -32.42 16.57
CA TRP A 281 -20.59 -31.30 15.85
C TRP A 281 -21.53 -31.75 14.74
N ILE A 282 -21.16 -32.80 14.00
CA ILE A 282 -22.03 -33.41 12.98
C ILE A 282 -23.28 -34.00 13.64
N LEU A 283 -23.13 -34.73 14.74
CA LEU A 283 -24.28 -35.27 15.49
C LEU A 283 -25.14 -34.16 16.09
N PHE A 284 -24.54 -33.06 16.55
CA PHE A 284 -25.26 -31.89 17.03
C PHE A 284 -26.05 -31.20 15.90
N LEU A 285 -25.45 -31.06 14.71
CA LEU A 285 -26.14 -30.51 13.54
C LEU A 285 -27.25 -31.44 13.05
N ILE A 286 -27.03 -32.76 13.04
CA ILE A 286 -28.07 -33.75 12.74
C ILE A 286 -29.18 -33.66 13.78
N ASN A 287 -28.85 -33.56 15.07
CA ASN A 287 -29.84 -33.40 16.13
C ASN A 287 -30.60 -32.09 15.98
N GLN A 288 -29.93 -30.96 15.72
CA GLN A 288 -30.58 -29.67 15.41
C GLN A 288 -31.51 -29.79 14.20
N VAL A 289 -31.09 -30.46 13.14
CA VAL A 289 -31.91 -30.70 11.95
C VAL A 289 -33.09 -31.62 12.28
N ILE A 290 -32.95 -32.63 13.14
CA ILE A 290 -34.04 -33.53 13.53
C ILE A 290 -35.02 -32.86 14.49
N THR A 291 -34.52 -32.12 15.49
CA THR A 291 -35.34 -31.41 16.48
C THR A 291 -36.02 -30.18 15.88
N ASN A 292 -35.36 -29.46 14.96
CA ASN A 292 -36.01 -28.40 14.17
C ASN A 292 -36.76 -28.95 12.94
N ARG A 293 -36.63 -30.23 12.57
CA ARG A 293 -37.54 -30.94 11.63
C ARG A 293 -38.75 -31.50 12.38
N SER A 294 -39.42 -30.63 13.11
CA SER A 294 -40.78 -30.84 13.55
C SER A 294 -41.52 -29.52 13.37
N LEU A 295 -42.42 -29.51 12.39
CA LEU A 295 -43.19 -28.40 11.82
C LEU A 295 -42.48 -27.53 10.77
N SER A 296 -42.94 -27.69 9.52
CA SER A 296 -42.79 -26.81 8.35
C SER A 296 -41.49 -26.90 7.54
N PHE A 297 -41.34 -27.97 6.75
CA PHE A 297 -40.77 -27.92 5.38
C PHE A 297 -41.07 -29.25 4.64
N PRO A 298 -41.36 -29.28 3.32
CA PRO A 298 -41.14 -28.20 2.35
C PRO A 298 -42.44 -27.73 1.68
N ALA A 299 -42.95 -26.56 2.04
CA ALA A 299 -43.80 -25.72 1.19
C ALA A 299 -44.09 -24.41 1.94
N ASN A 300 -43.29 -23.37 1.69
CA ASN A 300 -43.75 -22.03 1.99
C ASN A 300 -44.82 -21.67 0.93
N PRO A 301 -46.06 -21.27 1.29
CA PRO A 301 -47.07 -20.88 0.31
C PRO A 301 -46.62 -19.76 -0.64
N ALA A 302 -45.59 -18.98 -0.25
CA ALA A 302 -44.92 -18.01 -1.11
C ALA A 302 -44.07 -18.65 -2.22
N GLU A 303 -43.41 -19.79 -1.95
CA GLU A 303 -42.60 -20.51 -2.94
C GLU A 303 -43.48 -21.25 -3.96
N GLU A 304 -44.63 -21.76 -3.54
CA GLU A 304 -45.60 -22.41 -4.44
C GLU A 304 -46.22 -21.40 -5.41
N LYS A 305 -46.61 -20.20 -4.91
CA LYS A 305 -47.04 -19.08 -5.76
C LYS A 305 -45.93 -18.56 -6.67
N MET A 306 -44.69 -18.50 -6.20
CA MET A 306 -43.55 -18.10 -7.02
C MET A 306 -43.33 -19.11 -8.15
N LYS A 307 -43.43 -20.42 -7.87
CA LYS A 307 -43.28 -21.50 -8.85
C LYS A 307 -44.38 -21.45 -9.92
N GLU A 308 -45.63 -21.25 -9.54
CA GLU A 308 -46.75 -21.07 -10.48
C GLU A 308 -46.58 -19.81 -11.35
N MET A 309 -46.19 -18.66 -10.76
CA MET A 309 -45.92 -17.44 -11.53
C MET A 309 -44.77 -17.62 -12.52
N THR A 310 -43.69 -18.28 -12.09
CA THR A 310 -42.52 -18.51 -12.95
C THR A 310 -42.87 -19.45 -14.10
N GLN A 311 -43.65 -20.50 -13.86
CA GLN A 311 -44.13 -21.41 -14.90
C GLN A 311 -45.04 -20.69 -15.91
N THR A 312 -45.95 -19.83 -15.43
CA THR A 312 -46.86 -19.07 -16.29
C THR A 312 -46.09 -18.04 -17.15
N TYR A 313 -45.09 -17.38 -16.57
CA TYR A 313 -44.26 -16.41 -17.28
C TYR A 313 -43.37 -17.08 -18.36
N ILE A 314 -42.76 -18.23 -18.04
CA ILE A 314 -41.97 -19.01 -18.99
C ILE A 314 -42.85 -19.56 -20.13
N ALA A 315 -44.07 -20.00 -19.83
CA ALA A 315 -45.03 -20.47 -20.85
C ALA A 315 -45.44 -19.34 -21.81
N ALA A 316 -45.65 -18.12 -21.31
CA ALA A 316 -45.99 -16.96 -22.13
C ALA A 316 -44.83 -16.56 -23.07
N ILE A 317 -43.59 -16.52 -22.57
CA ILE A 317 -42.40 -16.22 -23.38
C ILE A 317 -42.20 -17.29 -24.47
N ASN A 318 -42.40 -18.56 -24.15
CA ASN A 318 -42.25 -19.65 -25.13
C ASN A 318 -43.31 -19.57 -26.23
N LYS A 319 -44.56 -19.18 -25.90
CA LYS A 319 -45.62 -19.00 -26.90
C LYS A 319 -45.29 -17.87 -27.88
N ASP A 320 -44.84 -16.72 -27.37
CA ASP A 320 -44.44 -15.56 -28.19
C ASP A 320 -43.24 -15.89 -29.10
N ARG A 321 -42.24 -16.60 -28.57
CA ARG A 321 -41.09 -17.08 -29.35
C ARG A 321 -41.50 -18.02 -30.49
N ILE A 322 -42.41 -18.96 -30.24
CA ILE A 322 -42.91 -19.87 -31.27
C ILE A 322 -43.68 -19.09 -32.34
N THR A 323 -44.52 -18.12 -31.97
CA THR A 323 -45.25 -17.28 -32.94
C THR A 323 -44.29 -16.52 -33.85
N ARG A 324 -43.30 -15.82 -33.28
CA ARG A 324 -42.28 -15.09 -34.06
C ARG A 324 -41.43 -16.00 -34.94
N ALA A 325 -41.04 -17.18 -34.44
CA ALA A 325 -40.31 -18.16 -35.22
C ALA A 325 -41.14 -18.67 -36.42
N ARG A 326 -42.46 -18.81 -36.26
CA ARG A 326 -43.37 -19.18 -37.37
C ARG A 326 -43.52 -18.06 -38.39
N GLU A 327 -43.63 -16.81 -37.94
CA GLU A 327 -43.69 -15.65 -38.83
C GLU A 327 -42.43 -15.55 -39.69
N VAL A 328 -41.24 -15.69 -39.07
CA VAL A 328 -39.96 -15.71 -39.79
C VAL A 328 -39.90 -16.88 -40.78
N PHE A 329 -40.35 -18.07 -40.39
CA PHE A 329 -40.37 -19.24 -41.30
C PHE A 329 -41.29 -19.04 -42.51
N VAL A 330 -42.47 -18.43 -42.31
CA VAL A 330 -43.41 -18.12 -43.40
C VAL A 330 -42.80 -17.10 -44.36
N LEU A 331 -42.09 -16.09 -43.84
CA LEU A 331 -41.39 -15.10 -44.67
C LEU A 331 -40.25 -15.73 -45.50
N GLU A 332 -39.60 -16.78 -45.00
CA GLU A 332 -38.47 -17.43 -45.69
C GLU A 332 -38.89 -18.51 -46.70
N GLU A 333 -39.93 -19.30 -46.40
CA GLU A 333 -40.26 -20.52 -47.15
C GLU A 333 -41.63 -20.43 -47.87
N ASP A 334 -42.32 -19.30 -47.76
CA ASP A 334 -43.66 -19.02 -48.33
C ASP A 334 -44.70 -20.13 -48.04
N ARG A 335 -44.53 -20.81 -46.90
CA ARG A 335 -45.38 -21.88 -46.40
C ARG A 335 -45.39 -21.94 -44.87
N LEU A 336 -46.45 -22.53 -44.30
CA LEU A 336 -46.51 -22.78 -42.87
C LEU A 336 -45.66 -24.01 -42.47
N PRO A 337 -44.96 -23.96 -41.31
CA PRO A 337 -44.22 -25.11 -40.80
C PRO A 337 -45.21 -26.19 -40.35
N GLN A 338 -44.92 -27.45 -40.71
CA GLN A 338 -45.79 -28.59 -40.37
C GLN A 338 -45.61 -29.03 -38.90
N ASP A 339 -44.42 -28.82 -38.35
CA ASP A 339 -44.11 -29.16 -36.96
C ASP A 339 -43.05 -28.19 -36.38
N ILE A 340 -43.03 -28.05 -35.06
CA ILE A 340 -42.08 -27.20 -34.31
C ILE A 340 -40.63 -27.66 -34.54
N THR A 341 -40.44 -28.94 -34.85
CA THR A 341 -39.12 -29.52 -35.14
C THR A 341 -38.46 -28.91 -36.38
N GLU A 342 -39.23 -28.43 -37.36
CA GLU A 342 -38.68 -27.68 -38.52
C GLU A 342 -38.07 -26.33 -38.09
N LEU A 343 -38.71 -25.64 -37.13
CA LEU A 343 -38.21 -24.37 -36.59
C LEU A 343 -36.91 -24.55 -35.81
N VAL A 344 -36.75 -25.68 -35.10
CA VAL A 344 -35.51 -26.03 -34.39
C VAL A 344 -34.40 -26.39 -35.38
N LYS A 345 -34.72 -27.16 -36.44
CA LYS A 345 -33.76 -27.55 -37.48
C LYS A 345 -33.18 -26.35 -38.25
N LYS A 346 -34.00 -25.31 -38.44
CA LYS A 346 -33.60 -24.02 -39.03
C LYS A 346 -32.96 -23.04 -38.04
N ARG A 347 -32.73 -23.46 -36.77
CA ARG A 347 -32.18 -22.65 -35.68
C ARG A 347 -33.01 -21.41 -35.31
N LEU A 348 -34.30 -21.37 -35.65
CA LEU A 348 -35.22 -20.30 -35.24
C LEU A 348 -35.69 -20.49 -33.79
N LEU A 349 -35.56 -21.71 -33.24
CA LEU A 349 -35.80 -22.02 -31.83
C LEU A 349 -34.61 -22.82 -31.27
N PRO A 350 -34.24 -22.62 -29.97
CA PRO A 350 -33.20 -23.40 -29.33
C PRO A 350 -33.61 -24.88 -29.19
N PRO A 351 -32.65 -25.82 -29.23
CA PRO A 351 -32.92 -27.23 -28.95
C PRO A 351 -33.40 -27.38 -27.49
N ARG A 352 -34.44 -28.19 -27.30
CA ARG A 352 -34.98 -28.52 -25.98
C ARG A 352 -34.10 -29.47 -25.20
#